data_AF-A0A9E3WTY6-F1
#
_entry.id   AF-A0A9E3WTY6-F1
#
_cell.length_a   1.000
_cell.length_b   1.000
_cell.length_c   1.000
_cell.angle_alpha   90.00
_cell.angle_beta   90.00
_cell.angle_gamma   90.00
#
_symmetry.space_group_name_H-M   'P 1'
#
loop_
_entity.id
_entity.type
_entity.pdbx_description
1 polymer ?
#
loop_
_entity_poly.entity_id
_entity_poly.type
_entity_poly.pdbx_seq_one_letter_code
_entity_poly.pdbx_strand_id
1 'polypeptide(L)'
;LLSTIDAGSRQYQAAEAAGQLTDAMRLAHAKDQTQLARLQPRWLRWSSIAGEDFTLPDDPAQRRQAIEDRARAVMPQVLAAFDNNAPYLVDRRIGRGRVVFCSSGVMPQWNTVARTNTMLLFDRLLRGMLRSTLPARNFVTQDRLSIPLETNSVGLTFELHRPAADGEETIEELRPGYLGSQQRGLTIANPLHQGIYTIVGFAAGQSADPTLARQEVWRAPLAVNVSESGGAGESDLTPLTAEQFHDQLAGDAKLRWVGANEEISLAGATIRGQDWWKRLALAVLVLLLVEIAILAWPAVVAPPVAAATEPPGVPTSVR
;
A
#
# COMPACT_ATOMS: atom_id res chain seq x y z
N LEU A 1 19.26 -7.38 -29.70
CA LEU A 1 19.39 -8.60 -28.85
C LEU A 1 18.02 -9.11 -28.41
N LEU A 2 17.25 -8.39 -27.59
CA LEU A 2 15.88 -8.82 -27.23
C LEU A 2 14.96 -8.92 -28.46
N SER A 3 14.96 -7.89 -29.32
CA SER A 3 14.16 -7.87 -30.56
C SER A 3 14.49 -9.00 -31.54
N THR A 4 15.76 -9.41 -31.62
CA THR A 4 16.23 -10.49 -32.47
C THR A 4 15.83 -11.86 -31.94
N ILE A 5 15.82 -12.06 -30.61
CA ILE A 5 15.39 -13.32 -30.01
C ILE A 5 13.85 -13.46 -30.06
N ASP A 6 13.10 -12.36 -29.88
CA ASP A 6 11.64 -12.35 -30.06
C ASP A 6 11.21 -12.65 -31.51
N ALA A 7 11.95 -12.12 -32.50
CA ALA A 7 11.71 -12.44 -33.91
C ALA A 7 11.97 -13.92 -34.22
N GLY A 8 13.03 -14.50 -33.63
CA GLY A 8 13.31 -15.94 -33.71
C GLY A 8 12.19 -16.79 -33.09
N SER A 9 11.70 -16.42 -31.91
CA SER A 9 10.58 -17.11 -31.23
C SER A 9 9.32 -17.20 -32.11
N ARG A 10 8.96 -16.14 -32.82
CA ARG A 10 7.83 -16.15 -33.77
C ARG A 10 8.07 -17.05 -34.98
N GLN A 11 9.30 -17.13 -35.48
CA GLN A 11 9.66 -18.04 -36.57
C GLN A 11 9.58 -19.51 -36.13
N TYR A 12 10.00 -19.84 -34.91
CA TYR A 12 9.86 -21.20 -34.37
C TYR A 12 8.38 -21.59 -34.19
N GLN A 13 7.54 -20.68 -33.68
CA GLN A 13 6.09 -20.92 -33.56
C GLN A 13 5.41 -21.13 -34.92
N ALA A 14 5.82 -20.37 -35.94
CA ALA A 14 5.32 -20.56 -37.30
C ALA A 14 5.78 -21.91 -37.90
N ALA A 15 7.03 -22.32 -37.65
CA ALA A 15 7.57 -23.60 -38.11
C ALA A 15 6.94 -24.80 -37.39
N GLU A 16 6.60 -24.66 -36.11
CA GLU A 16 5.86 -25.65 -35.32
C GLU A 16 4.42 -25.81 -35.84
N ALA A 17 3.72 -24.69 -36.09
CA ALA A 17 2.38 -24.70 -36.68
C ALA A 17 2.35 -25.30 -38.11
N ALA A 18 3.45 -25.18 -38.86
CA ALA A 18 3.62 -25.76 -40.18
C ALA A 18 4.16 -27.21 -40.17
N GLY A 19 4.48 -27.78 -38.99
CA GLY A 19 5.03 -29.14 -38.87
C GLY A 19 6.47 -29.31 -39.38
N GLN A 20 7.21 -28.22 -39.55
CA GLN A 20 8.58 -28.19 -40.12
C GLN A 20 9.67 -28.10 -39.06
N LEU A 21 9.36 -28.47 -37.81
CA LEU A 21 10.26 -28.27 -36.67
C LEU A 21 11.38 -29.32 -36.61
N THR A 22 12.55 -28.96 -37.13
CA THR A 22 13.75 -29.81 -37.07
C THR A 22 14.36 -29.88 -35.66
N ASP A 23 15.10 -30.95 -35.35
CA ASP A 23 15.81 -31.10 -34.07
C ASP A 23 16.80 -29.96 -33.81
N ALA A 24 17.45 -29.44 -34.86
CA ALA A 24 18.36 -28.31 -34.78
C ALA A 24 17.63 -27.02 -34.39
N MET A 25 16.42 -26.78 -34.91
CA MET A 25 15.59 -25.63 -34.55
C MET A 25 15.09 -25.73 -33.10
N ARG A 26 14.78 -26.94 -32.62
CA ARG A 26 14.43 -27.16 -31.21
C ARG A 26 15.59 -26.80 -30.28
N LEU A 27 16.81 -27.21 -30.62
CA LEU A 27 18.00 -26.90 -29.82
C LEU A 27 18.32 -25.40 -29.83
N ALA A 28 18.18 -24.75 -30.99
CA ALA A 28 18.37 -23.30 -31.13
C ALA A 28 17.33 -22.51 -30.31
N HIS A 29 16.05 -22.90 -30.41
CA HIS A 29 14.98 -22.31 -29.62
C HIS A 29 15.21 -22.46 -28.10
N ALA A 30 15.69 -23.62 -27.63
CA ALA A 30 16.02 -23.82 -26.23
C ALA A 30 17.17 -22.91 -25.74
N LYS A 31 18.20 -22.69 -26.58
CA LYS A 31 19.29 -21.75 -26.29
C LYS A 31 18.78 -20.30 -26.24
N ASP A 32 17.94 -19.94 -27.20
CA ASP A 32 17.31 -18.61 -27.29
C ASP A 32 16.43 -18.32 -26.07
N GLN A 33 15.64 -19.30 -25.61
CA GLN A 33 14.86 -19.20 -24.36
C GLN A 33 15.75 -19.02 -23.13
N THR A 34 16.86 -19.77 -23.05
CA THR A 34 17.82 -19.65 -21.95
C THR A 34 18.48 -18.26 -21.92
N GLN A 35 18.78 -17.71 -23.09
CA GLN A 35 19.37 -16.39 -23.24
C GLN A 35 18.36 -15.27 -22.92
N LEU A 36 17.10 -15.40 -23.34
CA LEU A 36 16.01 -14.52 -22.95
C LEU A 36 15.82 -14.50 -21.43
N ALA A 37 15.83 -15.65 -20.77
CA ALA A 37 15.68 -15.76 -19.32
C ALA A 37 16.82 -15.04 -18.55
N ARG A 38 18.01 -14.94 -19.15
CA ARG A 38 19.15 -14.17 -18.60
C ARG A 38 19.03 -12.67 -18.86
N LEU A 39 18.52 -12.27 -20.02
CA LEU A 39 18.44 -10.88 -20.46
C LEU A 39 17.20 -10.14 -19.97
N GLN A 40 16.11 -10.84 -19.64
CA GLN A 40 14.90 -10.20 -19.16
C GLN A 40 15.10 -9.68 -17.72
N PRO A 41 14.85 -8.38 -17.46
CA PRO A 41 14.91 -7.83 -16.11
C PRO A 41 13.90 -8.51 -15.18
N ARG A 42 14.36 -9.39 -14.30
CA ARG A 42 13.52 -10.14 -13.34
C ARG A 42 13.10 -9.32 -12.11
N TRP A 43 13.46 -8.03 -12.04
CA TRP A 43 12.94 -7.11 -11.02
C TRP A 43 11.44 -6.84 -11.21
N LEU A 44 10.92 -6.99 -12.45
CA LEU A 44 9.49 -7.13 -12.69
C LEU A 44 9.09 -8.60 -12.47
N ARG A 45 8.84 -9.00 -11.21
CA ARG A 45 8.33 -10.34 -10.83
C ARG A 45 6.98 -10.75 -11.48
N TRP A 46 6.42 -9.86 -12.30
CA TRP A 46 5.12 -9.94 -12.94
C TRP A 46 5.24 -10.33 -14.42
N SER A 47 6.42 -10.12 -15.05
CA SER A 47 6.64 -10.44 -16.48
C SER A 47 6.90 -11.92 -16.73
N SER A 48 7.36 -12.66 -15.72
CA SER A 48 7.34 -14.13 -15.76
C SER A 48 5.92 -14.62 -15.44
N ILE A 49 4.98 -14.40 -16.37
CA ILE A 49 3.74 -15.20 -16.42
C ILE A 49 4.12 -16.70 -16.52
N ALA A 50 5.28 -16.98 -17.13
CA ALA A 50 6.02 -18.23 -16.99
C ALA A 50 6.83 -18.27 -15.68
N GLY A 51 6.13 -18.30 -14.54
CA GLY A 51 6.75 -18.48 -13.22
C GLY A 51 6.61 -19.92 -12.75
N GLU A 52 7.77 -20.56 -12.58
CA GLU A 52 8.04 -21.85 -11.91
C GLU A 52 7.81 -23.11 -12.75
N ASP A 53 8.71 -24.08 -12.57
CA ASP A 53 8.73 -25.44 -13.11
C ASP A 53 7.43 -26.18 -12.74
N PHE A 54 6.31 -25.77 -13.34
CA PHE A 54 5.05 -26.48 -13.23
C PHE A 54 5.16 -27.70 -14.15
N THR A 55 5.72 -28.76 -13.58
CA THR A 55 5.73 -30.06 -14.21
C THR A 55 4.30 -30.60 -14.17
N LEU A 56 3.70 -30.72 -15.35
CA LEU A 56 2.41 -31.38 -15.50
C LEU A 56 2.61 -32.86 -15.17
N PRO A 57 1.79 -33.47 -14.30
CA PRO A 57 1.81 -34.90 -14.10
C PRO A 57 1.61 -35.66 -15.44
N ASP A 58 2.24 -36.83 -15.57
CA ASP A 58 2.12 -37.69 -16.75
C ASP A 58 0.72 -38.32 -16.87
N ASP A 59 0.05 -38.54 -15.73
CA ASP A 59 -1.32 -39.06 -15.66
C ASP A 59 -2.35 -38.00 -16.16
N PRO A 60 -3.17 -38.31 -17.18
CA PRO A 60 -4.16 -37.38 -17.74
C PRO A 60 -5.26 -36.95 -16.75
N ALA A 61 -5.57 -37.72 -15.70
CA ALA A 61 -6.54 -37.32 -14.68
C ALA A 61 -5.93 -36.27 -13.74
N GLN A 62 -4.74 -36.55 -13.21
CA GLN A 62 -3.99 -35.63 -12.34
C GLN A 62 -3.58 -34.36 -13.08
N ARG A 63 -3.26 -34.47 -14.37
CA ARG A 63 -2.98 -33.33 -15.24
C ARG A 63 -4.16 -32.36 -15.32
N ARG A 64 -5.38 -32.87 -15.55
CA ARG A 64 -6.60 -32.04 -15.60
C ARG A 64 -6.82 -31.33 -14.28
N GLN A 65 -6.72 -32.07 -13.17
CA GLN A 65 -6.89 -31.49 -11.84
C GLN A 65 -5.84 -30.42 -11.54
N ALA A 66 -4.57 -30.67 -11.84
CA ALA A 66 -3.50 -29.70 -11.65
C ALA A 66 -3.70 -28.42 -12.51
N ILE A 67 -4.23 -28.55 -13.73
CA ILE A 67 -4.59 -27.41 -14.58
C ILE A 67 -5.76 -26.63 -13.98
N GLU A 68 -6.81 -27.31 -13.51
CA GLU A 68 -7.98 -26.68 -12.90
C GLU A 68 -7.63 -25.94 -11.61
N ASP A 69 -6.82 -26.56 -10.74
CA ASP A 69 -6.35 -25.96 -9.51
C ASP A 69 -5.46 -24.73 -9.79
N ARG A 70 -4.59 -24.83 -10.81
CA ARG A 70 -3.77 -23.71 -11.25
C ARG A 70 -4.61 -22.58 -11.84
N ALA A 71 -5.61 -22.91 -12.66
CA ALA A 71 -6.54 -21.95 -13.21
C ALA A 71 -7.26 -21.22 -12.06
N ARG A 72 -7.80 -21.96 -11.09
CA ARG A 72 -8.48 -21.41 -9.91
C ARG A 72 -7.57 -20.51 -9.06
N ALA A 73 -6.28 -20.84 -8.94
CA ALA A 73 -5.30 -20.02 -8.22
C ALA A 73 -4.92 -18.71 -8.93
N VAL A 74 -5.06 -18.64 -10.26
CA VAL A 74 -4.73 -17.47 -11.09
C VAL A 74 -5.99 -16.64 -11.42
N MET A 75 -7.18 -17.22 -11.26
CA MET A 75 -8.44 -16.53 -11.46
C MET A 75 -8.62 -15.35 -10.48
N PRO A 76 -9.27 -14.26 -10.93
CA PRO A 76 -9.58 -13.14 -10.04
C PRO A 76 -10.55 -13.58 -8.95
N GLN A 77 -10.24 -13.22 -7.71
CA GLN A 77 -11.07 -13.47 -6.54
C GLN A 77 -11.70 -12.15 -6.09
N VAL A 78 -13.03 -12.13 -5.97
CA VAL A 78 -13.76 -10.98 -5.41
C VAL A 78 -13.65 -11.06 -3.89
N LEU A 79 -12.91 -10.15 -3.29
CA LEU A 79 -12.74 -10.05 -1.84
C LEU A 79 -13.87 -9.27 -1.18
N ALA A 80 -14.44 -8.30 -1.89
CA ALA A 80 -15.55 -7.51 -1.43
C ALA A 80 -16.44 -7.07 -2.60
N ALA A 81 -17.73 -6.92 -2.34
CA ALA A 81 -18.72 -6.43 -3.28
C ALA A 81 -19.52 -5.28 -2.65
N PHE A 82 -20.10 -4.43 -3.49
CA PHE A 82 -21.10 -3.44 -3.09
C PHE A 82 -22.43 -4.11 -2.76
N ASP A 83 -23.36 -3.38 -2.14
CA ASP A 83 -24.70 -3.87 -1.80
C ASP A 83 -25.51 -4.33 -3.04
N ASN A 84 -25.18 -3.79 -4.21
CA ASN A 84 -25.75 -4.22 -5.50
C ASN A 84 -25.04 -5.45 -6.10
N ASN A 85 -24.21 -6.14 -5.33
CA ASN A 85 -23.41 -7.30 -5.70
C ASN A 85 -22.35 -7.05 -6.79
N ALA A 86 -22.09 -5.78 -7.16
CA ALA A 86 -21.00 -5.45 -8.07
C ALA A 86 -19.64 -5.62 -7.35
N PRO A 87 -18.61 -6.18 -8.01
CA PRO A 87 -17.29 -6.35 -7.39
C PRO A 87 -16.68 -5.01 -6.99
N TYR A 88 -16.34 -4.88 -5.70
CA TYR A 88 -15.68 -3.71 -5.15
C TYR A 88 -14.16 -3.91 -5.11
N LEU A 89 -13.71 -5.00 -4.48
CA LEU A 89 -12.30 -5.34 -4.31
C LEU A 89 -12.02 -6.69 -4.96
N VAL A 90 -11.09 -6.72 -5.90
CA VAL A 90 -10.73 -7.92 -6.66
C VAL A 90 -9.23 -8.16 -6.51
N ASP A 91 -8.85 -9.35 -6.05
CA ASP A 91 -7.46 -9.79 -5.95
C ASP A 91 -7.16 -10.78 -7.06
N ARG A 92 -5.99 -10.65 -7.69
CA ARG A 92 -5.52 -11.55 -8.73
C ARG A 92 -4.03 -11.74 -8.62
N ARG A 93 -3.59 -13.00 -8.67
CA ARG A 93 -2.17 -13.33 -8.79
C ARG A 93 -1.79 -13.43 -10.25
N ILE A 94 -0.76 -12.69 -10.65
CA ILE A 94 -0.19 -12.73 -12.01
C ILE A 94 1.30 -13.05 -11.88
N GLY A 95 1.67 -14.27 -12.28
CA GLY A 95 3.02 -14.79 -12.03
C GLY A 95 3.31 -14.84 -10.53
N ARG A 96 4.38 -14.16 -10.10
CA ARG A 96 4.73 -13.99 -8.66
C ARG A 96 4.21 -12.68 -8.08
N GLY A 97 3.51 -11.88 -8.88
CA GLY A 97 2.90 -10.61 -8.49
C GLY A 97 1.48 -10.77 -7.95
N ARG A 98 1.08 -9.85 -7.09
CA ARG A 98 -0.29 -9.72 -6.58
C ARG A 98 -0.86 -8.39 -7.07
N VAL A 99 -2.01 -8.44 -7.73
CA VAL A 99 -2.74 -7.28 -8.22
C VAL A 99 -4.03 -7.17 -7.43
N VAL A 100 -4.23 -6.05 -6.76
CA VAL A 100 -5.51 -5.74 -6.14
C VAL A 100 -6.13 -4.58 -6.90
N PHE A 101 -7.34 -4.80 -7.41
CA PHE A 101 -8.15 -3.79 -8.08
C PHE A 101 -9.28 -3.35 -7.14
N CYS A 102 -9.41 -2.04 -6.97
CA CYS A 102 -10.54 -1.42 -6.29
C CYS A 102 -11.35 -0.62 -7.31
N SER A 103 -12.63 -0.93 -7.44
CA SER A 103 -13.53 -0.33 -8.45
C SER A 103 -14.11 1.03 -8.04
N SER A 104 -13.68 1.59 -6.90
CA SER A 104 -14.07 2.93 -6.45
C SER A 104 -12.92 3.92 -6.54
N GLY A 105 -13.26 5.21 -6.73
CA GLY A 105 -12.30 6.30 -6.58
C GLY A 105 -11.88 6.51 -5.13
N VAL A 106 -10.84 7.31 -4.93
CA VAL A 106 -10.41 7.77 -3.59
C VAL A 106 -10.70 9.26 -3.37
N MET A 107 -11.24 9.93 -4.38
CA MET A 107 -11.48 11.37 -4.34
C MET A 107 -12.72 11.71 -3.51
N PRO A 108 -12.62 12.60 -2.50
CA PRO A 108 -13.74 12.95 -1.61
C PRO A 108 -14.96 13.56 -2.33
N GLN A 109 -14.79 14.07 -3.55
CA GLN A 109 -15.85 14.63 -4.39
C GLN A 109 -16.76 13.56 -5.01
N TRP A 110 -16.30 12.31 -5.13
CA TRP A 110 -17.05 11.20 -5.72
C TRP A 110 -17.55 10.19 -4.68
N ASN A 111 -16.93 10.13 -3.50
CA ASN A 111 -17.35 9.25 -2.41
C ASN A 111 -16.81 9.70 -1.04
N THR A 112 -17.24 8.99 0.01
CA THR A 112 -16.82 9.22 1.41
C THR A 112 -15.67 8.32 1.84
N VAL A 113 -15.04 7.56 0.93
CA VAL A 113 -13.99 6.57 1.26
C VAL A 113 -12.82 7.23 1.99
N ALA A 114 -12.33 8.35 1.47
CA ALA A 114 -11.24 9.12 2.09
C ALA A 114 -11.65 9.84 3.39
N ARG A 115 -12.95 9.91 3.68
CA ARG A 115 -13.52 10.56 4.88
C ARG A 115 -14.01 9.56 5.93
N THR A 116 -13.81 8.27 5.69
CA THR A 116 -14.30 7.19 6.56
C THR A 116 -13.18 6.18 6.83
N ASN A 117 -13.45 5.23 7.73
CA ASN A 117 -12.53 4.16 8.12
C ASN A 117 -12.06 3.26 6.99
N THR A 118 -12.77 3.30 5.88
CA THR A 118 -12.39 2.59 4.66
C THR A 118 -10.98 2.97 4.20
N MET A 119 -10.52 4.21 4.42
CA MET A 119 -9.14 4.62 4.11
C MET A 119 -8.08 3.80 4.86
N LEU A 120 -8.36 3.36 6.09
CA LEU A 120 -7.44 2.50 6.86
C LEU A 120 -7.30 1.11 6.25
N LEU A 121 -8.34 0.61 5.56
CA LEU A 121 -8.25 -0.65 4.82
C LEU A 121 -7.28 -0.52 3.65
N PHE A 122 -7.31 0.60 2.92
CA PHE A 122 -6.35 0.87 1.84
C PHE A 122 -4.92 0.99 2.35
N ASP A 123 -4.71 1.68 3.47
CA ASP A 123 -3.40 1.78 4.11
C ASP A 123 -2.85 0.39 4.50
N ARG A 124 -3.65 -0.41 5.21
CA ARG A 124 -3.25 -1.77 5.62
C ARG A 124 -2.98 -2.68 4.43
N LEU A 125 -3.81 -2.59 3.39
CA LEU A 125 -3.64 -3.35 2.16
C LEU A 125 -2.34 -2.95 1.45
N LEU A 126 -2.07 -1.66 1.31
CA LEU A 126 -0.87 -1.14 0.68
C LEU A 126 0.39 -1.51 1.47
N ARG A 127 0.38 -1.38 2.81
CA ARG A 127 1.48 -1.82 3.68
C ARG A 127 1.71 -3.33 3.57
N GLY A 128 0.65 -4.13 3.57
CA GLY A 128 0.73 -5.58 3.38
C GLY A 128 1.34 -5.93 2.02
N MET A 129 0.93 -5.24 0.95
CA MET A 129 1.50 -5.40 -0.37
C MET A 129 2.99 -5.02 -0.39
N LEU A 130 3.37 -3.85 0.15
CA LEU A 130 4.76 -3.41 0.23
C LEU A 130 5.64 -4.41 1.01
N ARG A 131 5.16 -4.91 2.15
CA ARG A 131 5.89 -5.91 2.95
C ARG A 131 6.08 -7.23 2.20
N SER A 132 5.14 -7.59 1.33
CA SER A 132 5.22 -8.81 0.53
C SER A 132 6.10 -8.68 -0.73
N THR A 133 6.23 -7.46 -1.27
CA THR A 133 6.97 -7.20 -2.51
C THR A 133 8.41 -6.78 -2.28
N LEU A 134 8.66 -5.99 -1.23
CA LEU A 134 9.98 -5.45 -0.92
C LEU A 134 10.68 -6.33 0.14
N PRO A 135 11.91 -6.82 -0.13
CA PRO A 135 12.68 -7.50 0.90
C PRO A 135 13.02 -6.53 2.03
N ALA A 136 13.13 -7.03 3.26
CA ALA A 136 13.62 -6.23 4.37
C ALA A 136 15.05 -5.75 4.07
N ARG A 137 15.22 -4.42 4.04
CA ARG A 137 16.53 -3.75 3.84
C ARG A 137 16.98 -2.95 5.06
N ASN A 138 16.14 -2.88 6.10
CA ASN A 138 16.42 -2.16 7.33
C ASN A 138 16.75 -3.17 8.43
N PHE A 139 17.87 -2.99 9.10
CA PHE A 139 18.37 -3.86 10.15
C PHE A 139 18.76 -3.04 11.37
N VAL A 140 18.69 -3.67 12.54
CA VAL A 140 19.26 -3.12 13.77
C VAL A 140 20.75 -3.47 13.83
N THR A 141 21.55 -2.62 14.46
CA THR A 141 22.95 -2.93 14.80
C THR A 141 23.04 -4.25 15.54
N GLN A 142 23.79 -5.20 14.98
CA GLN A 142 23.96 -6.55 15.52
C GLN A 142 25.35 -7.07 15.15
N ASP A 143 25.85 -8.08 15.86
CA ASP A 143 27.19 -8.63 15.59
C ASP A 143 27.27 -9.37 14.25
N ARG A 144 26.13 -9.89 13.76
CA ARG A 144 26.09 -10.67 12.54
C ARG A 144 24.79 -10.45 11.78
N LEU A 145 24.89 -9.93 10.57
CA LEU A 145 23.78 -9.77 9.64
C LEU A 145 23.89 -10.76 8.50
N SER A 146 22.88 -11.61 8.30
CA SER A 146 22.83 -12.59 7.23
C SER A 146 21.83 -12.18 6.16
N ILE A 147 22.28 -12.08 4.91
CA ILE A 147 21.45 -11.67 3.78
C ILE A 147 21.35 -12.84 2.81
N PRO A 148 20.15 -13.38 2.58
CA PRO A 148 19.98 -14.46 1.62
C PRO A 148 20.25 -13.95 0.21
N LEU A 149 21.05 -14.72 -0.54
CA LEU A 149 21.28 -14.46 -1.95
C LEU A 149 20.31 -15.30 -2.79
N GLU A 150 19.85 -14.73 -3.90
CA GLU A 150 19.03 -15.49 -4.85
C GLU A 150 19.87 -16.55 -5.58
N THR A 151 19.27 -17.67 -5.98
CA THR A 151 19.93 -18.88 -6.55
C THR A 151 20.82 -18.59 -7.76
N ASN A 152 20.62 -17.47 -8.46
CA ASN A 152 21.40 -17.08 -9.66
C ASN A 152 22.68 -16.27 -9.36
N SER A 153 23.02 -16.05 -8.09
CA SER A 153 24.25 -15.34 -7.66
C SER A 153 25.50 -16.24 -7.64
N VAL A 154 25.48 -17.34 -8.40
CA VAL A 154 26.61 -18.26 -8.52
C VAL A 154 27.68 -17.62 -9.41
N GLY A 155 28.92 -17.56 -8.93
CA GLY A 155 30.04 -16.96 -9.65
C GLY A 155 30.15 -15.43 -9.53
N LEU A 156 29.47 -14.81 -8.54
CA LEU A 156 29.67 -13.39 -8.20
C LEU A 156 30.65 -13.24 -7.05
N THR A 157 31.51 -12.23 -7.13
CA THR A 157 32.28 -11.71 -5.98
C THR A 157 31.55 -10.48 -5.43
N PHE A 158 31.60 -10.28 -4.12
CA PHE A 158 30.86 -9.20 -3.46
C PHE A 158 31.80 -8.30 -2.68
N GLU A 159 31.51 -7.01 -2.70
CA GLU A 159 32.16 -6.00 -1.87
C GLU A 159 31.10 -5.30 -1.03
N LEU A 160 31.44 -5.02 0.23
CA LEU A 160 30.65 -4.25 1.17
C LEU A 160 31.28 -2.88 1.35
N HIS A 161 30.53 -1.86 0.98
CA HIS A 161 30.84 -0.48 1.33
C HIS A 161 30.15 -0.19 2.65
N ARG A 162 30.95 0.02 3.70
CA ARG A 162 30.45 0.43 5.02
C ARG A 162 30.20 1.94 5.02
N PRO A 163 29.21 2.43 5.80
CA PRO A 163 29.01 3.86 5.96
C PRO A 163 30.27 4.49 6.55
N ALA A 164 30.72 5.60 5.96
CA ALA A 164 31.88 6.33 6.44
C ALA A 164 31.55 6.97 7.81
N ALA A 165 32.13 6.44 8.89
CA ALA A 165 31.99 7.03 10.22
C ALA A 165 32.82 8.33 10.35
N ASP A 166 33.98 8.39 9.70
CA ASP A 166 34.96 9.49 9.78
C ASP A 166 35.37 10.06 8.40
N GLY A 167 34.54 9.84 7.37
CA GLY A 167 34.80 10.31 6.00
C GLY A 167 35.62 9.35 5.11
N GLU A 168 36.11 8.23 5.65
CA GLU A 168 36.71 7.16 4.86
C GLU A 168 35.70 6.02 4.60
N GLU A 169 35.43 5.75 3.33
CA GLU A 169 34.66 4.58 2.92
C GLU A 169 35.51 3.32 3.09
N THR A 170 35.09 2.43 3.99
CA THR A 170 35.73 1.11 4.13
C THR A 170 35.07 0.13 3.17
N ILE A 171 35.87 -0.43 2.26
CA ILE A 171 35.44 -1.48 1.32
C ILE A 171 35.98 -2.83 1.82
N GLU A 172 35.10 -3.79 2.00
CA GLU A 172 35.42 -5.14 2.48
C GLU A 172 34.96 -6.19 1.46
N GLU A 173 35.82 -7.14 1.10
CA GLU A 173 35.42 -8.26 0.24
C GLU A 173 34.58 -9.26 1.03
N LEU A 174 33.34 -9.49 0.59
CA LEU A 174 32.43 -10.48 1.17
C LEU A 174 32.45 -11.77 0.37
N ARG A 175 32.69 -12.87 1.06
CA ARG A 175 32.60 -14.22 0.47
C ARG A 175 31.20 -14.81 0.67
N PRO A 176 30.52 -15.26 -0.40
CA PRO A 176 29.27 -15.99 -0.27
C PRO A 176 29.45 -17.28 0.52
N GLY A 177 28.68 -17.43 1.58
CA GLY A 177 28.58 -18.64 2.38
C GLY A 177 27.24 -19.35 2.19
N TYR A 178 27.03 -20.40 2.98
CA TYR A 178 25.73 -21.03 3.14
C TYR A 178 25.09 -20.58 4.46
N LEU A 179 23.85 -20.14 4.37
CA LEU A 179 22.92 -19.94 5.47
C LEU A 179 22.16 -21.26 5.67
N GLY A 180 22.56 -22.04 6.68
CA GLY A 180 22.02 -23.38 6.89
C GLY A 180 22.51 -24.38 5.83
N SER A 181 21.68 -25.36 5.47
CA SER A 181 22.09 -26.50 4.63
C SER A 181 21.92 -26.28 3.12
N GLN A 182 21.04 -25.38 2.67
CA GLN A 182 20.70 -25.25 1.23
C GLN A 182 20.64 -23.83 0.70
N GLN A 183 20.64 -22.80 1.55
CA GLN A 183 20.47 -21.41 1.11
C GLN A 183 21.81 -20.70 1.05
N ARG A 184 22.19 -20.11 -0.09
CA ARG A 184 23.38 -19.24 -0.16
C ARG A 184 23.06 -17.87 0.42
N GLY A 185 24.06 -17.24 1.03
CA GLY A 185 23.90 -15.89 1.57
C GLY A 185 25.23 -15.21 1.87
N LEU A 186 25.14 -13.93 2.15
CA LEU A 186 26.24 -13.12 2.64
C LEU A 186 26.10 -12.95 4.14
N THR A 187 27.21 -13.10 4.86
CA THR A 187 27.30 -12.74 6.27
C THR A 187 28.12 -11.47 6.37
N ILE A 188 27.51 -10.40 6.90
CA ILE A 188 28.21 -9.18 7.29
C ILE A 188 28.52 -9.29 8.78
N ALA A 189 29.80 -9.23 9.13
CA ALA A 189 30.25 -9.19 10.52
C ALA A 189 30.23 -7.76 11.05
N ASN A 190 29.80 -7.59 12.31
CA ASN A 190 29.80 -6.35 13.07
C ASN A 190 29.29 -5.10 12.31
N PRO A 191 28.06 -5.10 11.75
CA PRO A 191 27.39 -3.86 11.34
C PRO A 191 26.97 -3.04 12.58
N LEU A 192 27.94 -2.46 13.28
CA LEU A 192 27.74 -1.71 14.53
C LEU A 192 27.54 -0.21 14.30
N HIS A 193 27.89 0.30 13.12
CA HIS A 193 27.71 1.71 12.78
C HIS A 193 26.35 1.91 12.13
N GLN A 194 25.66 2.99 12.51
CA GLN A 194 24.47 3.41 11.77
C GLN A 194 24.84 3.94 10.39
N GLY A 195 23.96 3.69 9.42
CA GLY A 195 24.08 4.25 8.07
C GLY A 195 23.73 3.25 6.99
N ILE A 196 24.03 3.64 5.76
CA ILE A 196 23.74 2.86 4.56
C ILE A 196 24.97 2.03 4.21
N TYR A 197 24.82 0.72 4.34
CA TYR A 197 25.77 -0.27 3.82
C TYR A 197 25.37 -0.60 2.39
N THR A 198 26.30 -0.54 1.45
CA THR A 198 26.04 -0.93 0.06
C THR A 198 26.79 -2.20 -0.27
N ILE A 199 26.08 -3.26 -0.64
CA ILE A 199 26.72 -4.45 -1.20
C ILE A 199 26.72 -4.32 -2.71
N VAL A 200 27.89 -4.47 -3.32
CA VAL A 200 28.07 -4.51 -4.77
C VAL A 200 28.53 -5.90 -5.17
N GLY A 201 27.90 -6.47 -6.18
CA GLY A 201 28.22 -7.77 -6.76
C GLY A 201 28.80 -7.60 -8.15
N PHE A 202 29.98 -8.18 -8.35
CA PHE A 202 30.69 -8.17 -9.63
C PHE A 202 30.59 -9.55 -10.28
N ALA A 203 30.39 -9.58 -11.60
CA ALA A 203 30.55 -10.84 -12.33
C ALA A 203 32.01 -11.29 -12.22
N ALA A 204 32.24 -12.58 -11.94
CA ALA A 204 33.55 -13.17 -12.13
C ALA A 204 33.90 -13.13 -13.62
N GLY A 205 34.56 -12.05 -14.04
CA GLY A 205 35.14 -11.89 -15.36
C GLY A 205 36.40 -12.73 -15.46
N GLN A 206 36.45 -13.61 -16.46
CA GLN A 206 37.60 -14.43 -16.86
C GLN A 206 38.75 -13.61 -17.47
N SER A 207 38.85 -12.31 -17.17
CA SER A 207 39.90 -11.46 -17.73
C SER A 207 41.15 -11.54 -16.88
N ALA A 208 42.23 -12.02 -17.49
CA ALA A 208 43.59 -11.97 -16.94
C ALA A 208 44.20 -10.55 -16.95
N ASP A 209 43.46 -9.56 -17.45
CA ASP A 209 43.91 -8.17 -17.58
C ASP A 209 43.40 -7.32 -16.40
N PRO A 210 44.29 -6.83 -15.51
CA PRO A 210 43.93 -6.04 -14.33
C PRO A 210 43.42 -4.63 -14.66
N THR A 211 43.46 -4.20 -15.93
CA THR A 211 43.03 -2.85 -16.36
C THR A 211 41.56 -2.78 -16.76
N LEU A 212 40.90 -3.92 -16.99
CA LEU A 212 39.47 -3.96 -17.27
C LEU A 212 38.69 -3.84 -15.96
N ALA A 213 38.02 -2.69 -15.79
CA ALA A 213 37.15 -2.44 -14.64
C ALA A 213 36.14 -3.59 -14.48
N ARG A 214 36.06 -4.16 -13.27
CA ARG A 214 35.10 -5.22 -12.95
C ARG A 214 33.69 -4.72 -13.21
N GLN A 215 32.92 -5.48 -13.98
CA GLN A 215 31.56 -5.10 -14.30
C GLN A 215 30.65 -5.34 -13.09
N GLU A 216 30.05 -4.27 -12.57
CA GLU A 216 28.98 -4.34 -11.59
C GLU A 216 27.74 -4.99 -12.22
N VAL A 217 27.24 -6.05 -11.58
CA VAL A 217 26.05 -6.79 -12.05
C VAL A 217 24.92 -6.74 -11.03
N TRP A 218 25.23 -6.41 -9.78
CA TRP A 218 24.25 -6.41 -8.70
C TRP A 218 24.59 -5.35 -7.66
N ARG A 219 23.59 -4.67 -7.11
CA ARG A 219 23.74 -3.71 -6.01
C ARG A 219 22.57 -3.81 -5.05
N ALA A 220 22.88 -3.77 -3.76
CA ALA A 220 21.88 -3.80 -2.70
C ALA A 220 22.24 -2.84 -1.55
N PRO A 221 21.50 -1.75 -1.37
CA PRO A 221 21.62 -0.91 -0.18
C PRO A 221 20.92 -1.59 1.01
N LEU A 222 21.49 -1.40 2.19
CA LEU A 222 20.99 -1.85 3.47
C LEU A 222 21.11 -0.69 4.45
N ALA A 223 20.04 -0.38 5.17
CA ALA A 223 20.09 0.58 6.26
C ALA A 223 20.30 -0.18 7.57
N VAL A 224 21.32 0.21 8.33
CA VAL A 224 21.54 -0.27 9.69
C VAL A 224 21.33 0.89 10.64
N ASN A 225 20.46 0.71 11.64
CA ASN A 225 20.09 1.74 12.61
C ASN A 225 20.54 1.34 14.01
N VAL A 226 21.06 2.30 14.79
CA VAL A 226 21.41 2.08 16.21
C VAL A 226 20.12 1.89 17.02
N SER A 227 20.04 0.80 17.78
CA SER A 227 18.97 0.60 18.75
C SER A 227 19.45 1.03 20.13
N GLU A 228 19.33 2.32 20.46
CA GLU A 228 19.52 2.80 21.83
C GLU A 228 18.21 2.89 22.64
N SER A 229 17.06 2.69 21.99
CA SER A 229 15.80 2.41 22.68
C SER A 229 15.06 1.32 21.92
N GLY A 230 14.52 0.35 22.65
CA GLY A 230 13.91 -0.83 22.06
C GLY A 230 12.80 -0.47 21.06
N GLY A 231 12.96 -0.98 19.84
CA GLY A 231 11.85 -1.26 18.94
C GLY A 231 11.31 -0.10 18.12
N ALA A 232 12.13 0.50 17.26
CA ALA A 232 11.64 1.02 15.99
C ALA A 232 12.82 1.26 15.05
N GLY A 233 12.98 0.41 14.03
CA GLY A 233 13.49 0.97 12.78
C GLY A 233 12.53 2.08 12.37
N GLU A 234 13.02 3.14 11.72
CA GLU A 234 12.22 4.25 11.18
C GLU A 234 11.03 3.81 10.28
N SER A 235 10.93 2.51 9.98
CA SER A 235 9.86 1.87 9.23
C SER A 235 9.36 0.56 9.86
N ASP A 236 9.36 0.43 11.19
CA ASP A 236 8.61 -0.66 11.83
C ASP A 236 7.11 -0.37 11.74
N LEU A 237 6.43 -1.10 10.85
CA LEU A 237 4.98 -0.98 10.63
C LEU A 237 4.18 -1.92 11.52
N THR A 238 4.79 -2.46 12.58
CA THR A 238 4.09 -3.27 13.56
C THR A 238 3.03 -2.40 14.25
N PRO A 239 1.75 -2.80 14.24
CA PRO A 239 0.70 -2.00 14.85
C PRO A 239 0.94 -1.87 16.36
N LEU A 240 0.91 -0.64 16.85
CA LEU A 240 0.94 -0.37 18.29
C LEU A 240 -0.33 -0.91 18.96
N THR A 241 -0.18 -1.46 20.15
CA THR A 241 -1.31 -1.76 21.03
C THR A 241 -1.87 -0.49 21.67
N ALA A 242 -3.10 -0.56 22.18
CA ALA A 242 -3.74 0.58 22.85
C ALA A 242 -2.93 1.07 24.06
N GLU A 243 -2.32 0.14 24.80
CA GLU A 243 -1.47 0.43 25.96
C GLU A 243 -0.19 1.15 25.52
N GLN A 244 0.52 0.62 24.52
CA GLN A 244 1.72 1.26 23.96
C GLN A 244 1.44 2.63 23.36
N PHE A 245 0.27 2.81 22.74
CA PHE A 245 -0.15 4.12 22.23
C PHE A 245 -0.36 5.12 23.36
N HIS A 246 -1.03 4.73 24.44
CA HIS A 246 -1.19 5.60 25.60
C HIS A 246 0.15 5.92 26.24
N ASP A 247 1.03 4.94 26.42
CA ASP A 247 2.34 5.16 27.05
C ASP A 247 3.26 6.07 26.21
N GLN A 248 3.24 5.95 24.87
CA GLN A 248 4.09 6.76 23.99
C GLN A 248 3.52 8.17 23.71
N LEU A 249 2.20 8.34 23.74
CA LEU A 249 1.53 9.59 23.36
C LEU A 249 0.74 10.25 24.50
N ALA A 250 0.97 9.84 25.76
CA ALA A 250 0.24 10.27 26.97
C ALA A 250 0.07 11.80 27.20
N GLY A 251 0.70 12.66 26.39
CA GLY A 251 0.62 14.12 26.51
C GLY A 251 0.08 14.87 25.28
N ASP A 252 -0.16 14.22 24.15
CA ASP A 252 -0.59 14.94 22.94
C ASP A 252 -2.12 14.99 22.85
N ALA A 253 -2.70 16.07 23.38
CA ALA A 253 -4.15 16.32 23.42
C ALA A 253 -4.83 16.37 22.03
N LYS A 254 -4.05 16.31 20.93
CA LYS A 254 -4.54 16.29 19.55
C LYS A 254 -4.81 14.89 19.02
N LEU A 255 -4.37 13.84 19.70
CA LEU A 255 -4.45 12.46 19.22
C LEU A 255 -5.31 11.62 20.16
N ARG A 256 -6.28 10.88 19.60
CA ARG A 256 -7.23 10.04 20.34
C ARG A 256 -7.16 8.61 19.80
N TRP A 257 -6.95 7.64 20.68
CA TRP A 257 -7.14 6.22 20.34
C TRP A 257 -8.62 5.95 20.08
N VAL A 258 -8.94 5.24 19.01
CA VAL A 258 -10.31 4.85 18.69
C VAL A 258 -10.40 3.33 18.69
N GLY A 259 -11.25 2.78 19.55
CA GLY A 259 -11.41 1.33 19.72
C GLY A 259 -12.13 0.65 18.54
N ALA A 260 -12.09 -0.68 18.48
CA ALA A 260 -12.68 -1.47 17.39
C ALA A 260 -14.20 -1.26 17.19
N ASN A 261 -14.91 -0.83 18.23
CA ASN A 261 -16.35 -0.58 18.22
C ASN A 261 -16.72 0.91 18.29
N GLU A 262 -15.74 1.81 18.16
CA GLU A 262 -15.98 3.25 18.19
C GLU A 262 -15.95 3.81 16.77
N GLU A 263 -16.94 4.65 16.45
CA GLU A 263 -16.92 5.36 15.18
C GLU A 263 -15.81 6.41 15.17
N ILE A 264 -14.91 6.29 14.20
CA ILE A 264 -13.88 7.30 13.93
C ILE A 264 -14.58 8.42 13.15
N SER A 265 -14.88 9.52 13.84
CA SER A 265 -15.37 10.73 13.20
C SER A 265 -14.19 11.61 12.77
N LEU A 266 -14.04 11.84 11.47
CA LEU A 266 -13.11 12.81 10.90
C LEU A 266 -13.64 14.26 10.95
N ALA A 267 -14.89 14.44 11.40
CA ALA A 267 -15.30 15.73 11.94
C ALA A 267 -14.59 15.84 13.29
N GLY A 268 -13.34 16.36 13.25
CA GLY A 268 -12.44 16.45 14.39
C GLY A 268 -13.18 16.82 15.66
N ALA A 269 -12.83 16.13 16.75
CA ALA A 269 -13.46 16.18 18.08
C ALA A 269 -14.42 17.35 18.20
N THR A 270 -15.74 17.11 18.12
CA THR A 270 -16.81 18.11 18.19
C THR A 270 -16.37 19.25 19.11
N ILE A 271 -15.76 20.29 18.52
CA ILE A 271 -15.10 21.31 19.30
C ILE A 271 -16.25 21.96 20.03
N ARG A 272 -16.19 21.99 21.37
CA ARG A 272 -17.11 22.72 22.24
C ARG A 272 -17.35 24.10 21.61
N GLY A 273 -18.43 24.26 20.85
CA GLY A 273 -18.60 25.41 19.94
C GLY A 273 -19.40 25.15 18.67
N GLN A 274 -19.44 23.92 18.14
CA GLN A 274 -20.21 23.65 16.91
C GLN A 274 -21.72 23.86 17.06
N ASP A 275 -22.25 23.79 18.29
CA ASP A 275 -23.66 24.10 18.59
C ASP A 275 -23.89 25.50 19.18
N TRP A 276 -22.83 26.30 19.38
CA TRP A 276 -22.98 27.65 19.93
C TRP A 276 -23.74 28.58 18.99
N TRP A 277 -23.50 28.48 17.67
CA TRP A 277 -24.25 29.26 16.69
C TRP A 277 -25.74 28.87 16.67
N LYS A 278 -26.09 27.60 16.89
CA LYS A 278 -27.49 27.16 17.01
C LYS A 278 -28.16 27.78 18.24
N ARG A 279 -27.44 27.85 19.36
CA ARG A 279 -27.90 28.51 20.59
C ARG A 279 -28.05 30.02 20.41
N LEU A 280 -27.13 30.67 19.70
CA LEU A 280 -27.24 32.09 19.34
C LEU A 280 -28.42 32.36 18.41
N ALA A 281 -28.62 31.53 17.39
CA ALA A 281 -29.77 31.62 16.49
C ALA A 281 -31.09 31.43 17.26
N LEU A 282 -31.15 30.48 18.18
CA LEU A 282 -32.30 30.29 19.05
C LEU A 282 -32.53 31.49 19.99
N ALA A 283 -31.48 32.07 20.56
CA ALA A 283 -31.59 33.25 21.41
C ALA A 283 -32.12 34.47 20.64
N VAL A 284 -31.65 34.67 19.41
CA VAL A 284 -32.16 35.74 18.51
C VAL A 284 -33.62 35.49 18.17
N LEU A 285 -34.01 34.25 17.87
CA LEU A 285 -35.41 33.89 17.62
C LEU A 285 -36.31 34.21 18.82
N VAL A 286 -35.87 33.87 20.04
CA VAL A 286 -36.61 34.16 21.27
C VAL A 286 -36.76 35.67 21.48
N LEU A 287 -35.70 36.45 21.26
CA LEU A 287 -35.76 37.91 21.36
C LEU A 287 -36.74 38.51 20.35
N LEU A 288 -36.75 38.03 19.10
CA LEU A 288 -37.71 38.45 18.09
C LEU A 288 -39.16 38.13 18.47
N LEU A 289 -39.40 36.96 19.05
CA LEU A 289 -40.75 36.60 19.54
C LEU A 289 -41.19 37.49 20.70
N VAL A 290 -40.27 37.82 21.62
CA VAL A 290 -40.55 38.77 22.71
C VAL A 290 -40.86 40.16 22.15
N GLU A 291 -40.10 40.62 21.16
CA GLU A 291 -40.35 41.91 20.49
C GLU A 291 -41.73 41.93 19.82
N ILE A 292 -42.10 40.89 19.08
CA ILE A 292 -43.42 40.75 18.47
C ILE A 292 -44.53 40.77 19.55
N ALA A 293 -44.32 40.09 20.68
CA ALA A 293 -45.29 40.08 21.77
C ALA A 293 -45.48 41.47 22.41
N ILE A 294 -44.39 42.23 22.58
CA ILE A 294 -44.43 43.61 23.10
C ILE A 294 -45.15 44.53 22.10
N LEU A 295 -44.86 44.41 20.80
CA LEU A 295 -45.50 45.21 19.76
C LEU A 295 -46.99 44.87 19.57
N ALA A 296 -47.38 43.61 19.79
CA ALA A 296 -48.77 43.16 19.70
C ALA A 296 -49.58 43.49 20.96
N TRP A 297 -48.93 43.73 22.10
CA TRP A 297 -49.57 44.05 23.38
C TRP A 297 -50.60 45.18 23.32
N PRO A 298 -50.33 46.36 22.71
CA PRO A 298 -51.31 47.43 22.61
C PRO A 298 -52.54 47.07 21.76
N ALA A 299 -52.40 46.18 20.77
CA ALA A 299 -53.53 45.72 19.96
C ALA A 299 -54.47 44.76 20.71
N VAL A 300 -53.95 44.08 21.74
CA VAL A 300 -54.73 43.16 22.60
C VAL A 300 -55.34 43.87 23.80
N VAL A 301 -54.73 44.96 24.28
CA VAL A 301 -55.16 45.70 25.49
C VAL A 301 -56.04 46.91 25.18
N ALA A 302 -56.21 47.30 23.91
CA ALA A 302 -57.13 48.38 23.56
C ALA A 302 -58.57 48.04 24.04
N PRO A 303 -59.17 48.84 24.95
CA PRO A 303 -60.54 48.61 25.37
C PRO A 303 -61.49 48.84 24.19
N PRO A 304 -62.60 48.09 24.08
CA PRO A 304 -63.59 48.33 23.04
C PRO A 304 -64.09 49.77 23.16
N VAL A 305 -63.88 50.56 22.11
CA VAL A 305 -64.46 51.89 21.99
C VAL A 305 -65.97 51.74 22.11
N ALA A 306 -66.53 52.21 23.22
CA ALA A 306 -67.95 52.20 23.48
C ALA A 306 -68.68 52.90 22.34
N ALA A 307 -69.57 52.17 21.67
CA ALA A 307 -70.48 52.72 20.68
C ALA A 307 -71.27 53.87 21.32
N ALA A 308 -71.11 55.08 20.79
CA ALA A 308 -71.88 56.23 21.21
C ALA A 308 -73.37 55.99 20.91
N THR A 309 -74.15 55.90 21.99
CA THR A 309 -75.61 55.87 22.02
C THR A 309 -76.21 57.10 21.32
N GLU A 310 -77.08 56.85 20.33
CA GLU A 310 -78.02 57.83 19.77
C GLU A 310 -78.87 58.49 20.88
N PRO A 311 -79.18 59.80 20.79
CA PRO A 311 -80.14 60.43 21.68
C PRO A 311 -81.59 60.17 21.24
N PRO A 312 -82.53 59.99 22.19
CA PRO A 312 -83.91 59.66 21.90
C PRO A 312 -84.71 60.91 21.46
N GLY A 313 -85.47 60.77 20.38
CA GLY A 313 -86.48 61.75 20.00
C GLY A 313 -87.71 61.69 20.91
N VAL A 314 -88.33 62.85 21.15
CA VAL A 314 -89.75 62.97 21.55
C VAL A 314 -90.24 64.40 21.16
N PRO A 315 -91.55 64.71 21.11
CA PRO A 315 -92.39 64.59 19.92
C PRO A 315 -93.13 65.90 19.54
N THR A 316 -93.82 65.80 18.40
CA THR A 316 -94.89 66.61 17.76
C THR A 316 -95.65 67.72 18.50
N SER A 317 -96.03 68.72 17.66
CA SER A 317 -97.33 69.47 17.57
C SER A 317 -97.24 70.95 18.02
N VAL A 318 -97.89 71.99 17.49
CA VAL A 318 -99.00 72.31 16.55
C VAL A 318 -98.64 73.73 16.00
N ARG A 319 -98.79 74.12 14.72
CA ARG A 319 -100.02 74.60 14.06
C ARG A 319 -99.66 75.09 12.65
#